data_AF-A0A2S6SZL7-F1
#
_entry.id   AF-A0A2S6SZL7-F1
#
_cell.length_a   1.000
_cell.length_b   1.000
_cell.length_c   1.000
_cell.angle_alpha   90.00
_cell.angle_beta   90.00
_cell.angle_gamma   90.00
#
_symmetry.space_group_name_H-M   'P 1'
#
loop_
_entity.id
_entity.type
_entity.pdbx_description
1 polymer ?
#
loop_
_entity_poly.entity_id
_entity_poly.type
_entity_poly.pdbx_seq_one_letter_code
_entity_poly.pdbx_strand_id
1 'polypeptide(L)' 'MDDFLEFDGEKKTIKSISLEDFSVEDLQKYINELKKEIERTEKELIKKNKIQEDAKKYFK' A
#
# COMPACT_ATOMS: atom_id res chain seq x y z
N MET A 1 15.64 -13.31 -10.24
CA MET A 1 14.74 -14.45 -10.00
C MET A 1 13.51 -13.86 -9.35
N ASP A 2 12.43 -13.97 -10.11
CA ASP A 2 11.02 -13.65 -9.88
C ASP A 2 10.63 -12.64 -8.81
N ASP A 3 10.19 -11.47 -9.29
CA ASP A 3 9.19 -10.60 -8.64
C ASP A 3 7.89 -11.39 -8.41
N PHE A 4 7.85 -12.25 -7.39
CA PHE A 4 6.66 -13.01 -7.03
C PHE A 4 5.77 -12.22 -6.06
N LEU A 5 5.31 -11.06 -6.51
CA LEU A 5 4.11 -10.42 -5.98
C LEU A 5 3.00 -10.63 -7.02
N GLU A 6 2.42 -11.84 -7.01
CA GLU A 6 1.18 -12.11 -7.74
C GLU A 6 0.05 -11.27 -7.11
N PHE A 7 -0.22 -10.13 -7.73
CA PHE A 7 -1.33 -9.27 -7.37
C PHE A 7 -2.61 -9.87 -7.94
N ASP A 8 -3.46 -10.42 -7.08
CA ASP A 8 -4.75 -10.98 -7.48
C ASP A 8 -5.70 -9.82 -7.84
N GLY A 9 -6.03 -9.68 -9.13
CA GLY A 9 -6.77 -8.51 -9.64
C GLY A 9 -8.20 -8.36 -9.11
N GLU A 10 -8.77 -9.40 -8.49
CA GLU A 10 -10.15 -9.40 -7.98
C GLU A 10 -10.28 -9.04 -6.50
N LYS A 11 -9.20 -9.16 -5.72
CA LYS A 11 -9.19 -8.78 -4.31
C LYS A 11 -7.94 -7.94 -4.06
N LYS A 12 -8.09 -6.75 -3.49
CA LYS A 12 -6.97 -5.95 -2.95
C LYS A 12 -6.32 -6.62 -1.72
N THR A 13 -6.11 -7.93 -1.77
CA THR A 13 -5.44 -8.74 -0.76
C THR A 13 -4.22 -9.33 -1.42
N ILE A 14 -3.06 -8.88 -0.93
CA ILE A 14 -1.75 -9.44 -1.23
C ILE A 14 -1.84 -10.91 -0.82
N LYS A 15 -1.63 -11.85 -1.76
CA LYS A 15 -1.47 -13.27 -1.44
C LYS A 15 -0.42 -13.39 -0.35
N SER A 16 -0.77 -14.06 0.74
CA SER A 16 0.06 -14.19 1.93
C SER A 16 1.48 -14.62 1.53
N ILE A 17 2.45 -13.72 1.66
CA ILE A 17 3.86 -14.10 1.50
C ILE A 17 4.12 -15.15 2.56
N SER A 18 4.73 -16.29 2.19
CA SER A 18 5.15 -17.28 3.17
C SER A 18 6.29 -16.67 3.97
N LEU A 19 5.98 -16.19 5.18
CA LEU A 19 6.94 -15.58 6.10
C LEU A 19 7.72 -16.64 6.90
N GLU A 20 7.50 -17.92 6.64
CA GLU A 20 8.10 -19.04 7.39
C GLU A 20 9.62 -19.14 7.19
N ASP A 21 10.12 -18.72 6.02
CA ASP A 21 11.55 -18.71 5.69
C ASP A 21 12.26 -17.38 6.01
N PHE A 22 11.54 -16.38 6.54
CA PHE A 22 12.08 -15.05 6.80
C PHE A 22 12.77 -15.01 8.18
N SER A 23 13.98 -14.43 8.23
CA SER A 23 14.64 -14.16 9.52
C SER A 23 13.95 -13.00 10.23
N VAL A 24 14.18 -12.87 11.54
CA VAL A 24 13.62 -11.75 12.34
C VAL A 24 13.95 -10.38 11.73
N GLU A 25 15.16 -10.22 11.19
CA GLU A 25 15.58 -9.00 10.49
C GLU A 25 14.82 -8.76 9.19
N ASP A 26 14.53 -9.81 8.42
CA ASP A 26 13.78 -9.71 7.16
C ASP A 26 12.31 -9.36 7.44
N LEU A 27 11.71 -9.92 8.50
CA LEU A 27 10.38 -9.54 8.96
C LEU A 27 10.34 -8.07 9.38
N GLN A 28 11.36 -7.61 10.12
CA GLN A 28 11.46 -6.22 10.54
C GLN A 28 11.56 -5.27 9.34
N LYS A 29 12.36 -5.65 8.33
CA LYS A 29 12.54 -4.90 7.09
C LYS A 29 11.23 -4.85 6.30
N TYR A 30 10.55 -5.98 6.17
CA TYR A 30 9.26 -6.08 5.49
C TYR A 30 8.19 -5.22 6.16
N ILE A 31 8.11 -5.22 7.50
CA ILE A 31 7.23 -4.33 8.26
C ILE A 31 7.52 -2.85 7.95
N ASN A 32 8.79 -2.47 7.87
CA ASN A 32 9.17 -1.09 7.55
C ASN A 32 8.79 -0.69 6.11
N GLU A 33 8.92 -1.60 5.16
CA GLU A 33 8.50 -1.38 3.77
C GLU A 33 6.99 -1.21 3.67
N LEU A 34 6.21 -2.08 4.34
CA LEU A 34 4.76 -1.97 4.41
C LEU A 34 4.31 -0.65 5.04
N LYS A 35 4.95 -0.20 6.13
CA LYS A 35 4.64 1.10 6.75
C LYS A 35 4.88 2.27 5.81
N LYS A 36 5.96 2.24 5.02
CA LYS A 36 6.23 3.28 4.01
C LYS A 36 5.16 3.30 2.93
N GLU A 37 4.70 2.14 2.48
CA GLU A 37 3.66 2.05 1.44
C GLU A 37 2.30 2.54 1.96
N ILE A 38 1.97 2.25 3.23
CA ILE A 38 0.79 2.81 3.91
C ILE A 38 0.89 4.34 3.94
N GLU A 39 2.01 4.91 4.39
CA GLU A 39 2.19 6.36 4.49
C GLU A 39 2.07 7.04 3.11
N ARG A 40 2.63 6.43 2.07
CA ARG A 40 2.52 6.92 0.69
C ARG A 40 1.06 6.91 0.22
N THR A 41 0.35 5.83 0.49
CA THR A 41 -1.06 5.67 0.11
C THR A 41 -1.95 6.68 0.83
N GLU A 42 -1.72 6.91 2.13
CA GLU A 42 -2.43 7.93 2.90
C GLU A 42 -2.18 9.34 2.36
N LYS A 43 -0.94 9.68 1.99
CA LYS A 43 -0.62 10.99 1.37
C LYS A 43 -1.37 11.20 0.06
N GLU A 44 -1.43 10.19 -0.81
CA GLU A 44 -2.17 10.26 -2.06
C GLU A 44 -3.69 10.32 -1.82
N LEU A 45 -4.21 9.63 -0.81
CA LEU A 45 -5.62 9.70 -0.41
C LEU A 45 -5.98 11.11 0.07
N ILE A 46 -5.16 11.72 0.93
CA ILE A 46 -5.35 13.09 1.42
C ILE A 46 -5.36 14.08 0.25
N LYS A 47 -4.42 13.95 -0.70
CA LYS A 47 -4.40 14.80 -1.91
C LYS A 47 -5.68 14.63 -2.73
N LYS A 48 -6.11 13.39 -2.96
CA LYS A 48 -7.34 13.11 -3.74
C LYS A 48 -8.58 13.65 -3.04
N ASN A 49 -8.70 13.49 -1.72
CA ASN A 49 -9.79 14.05 -0.94
C ASN A 49 -9.81 15.58 -1.01
N LYS A 50 -8.65 16.22 -0.88
CA LYS A 50 -8.53 17.68 -1.00
C LYS A 50 -8.97 18.18 -2.38
N ILE A 51 -8.52 17.52 -3.45
CA ILE A 51 -8.94 17.84 -4.82
C ILE A 51 -10.47 17.65 -4.97
N GLN A 52 -11.03 16.59 -4.40
CA GLN A 52 -12.48 16.35 -4.43
C GLN A 52 -13.26 17.41 -3.68
N GLU A 53 -12.80 17.84 -2.50
CA GLU A 53 -13.42 18.92 -1.73
C GLU A 53 -13.32 20.27 -2.44
N ASP A 54 -12.16 20.60 -3.00
CA ASP A 54 -11.97 21.82 -3.76
C ASP A 54 -12.88 21.81 -5.00
N ALA A 55 -12.92 20.71 -5.77
CA ALA A 55 -13.86 20.57 -6.88
C ALA A 55 -15.32 20.74 -6.44
N LYS A 56 -15.73 20.14 -5.31
CA LYS A 56 -17.08 20.34 -4.76
C LYS A 56 -17.38 21.80 -4.40
N LYS A 57 -16.38 22.57 -3.97
CA LYS A 57 -16.53 24.01 -3.71
C LYS A 57 -16.60 24.85 -5.00
N TYR A 58 -15.89 24.44 -6.05
CA TYR A 58 -15.86 25.16 -7.33
C TYR A 58 -17.08 24.90 -8.22
N PHE A 59 -17.69 23.72 -8.15
CA PHE A 59 -18.84 23.34 -8.98
C PHE A 59 -20.20 23.45 -8.25
N LYS A 60 -20.26 24.19 -7.14
CA LYS A 60 -21.48 24.49 -6.38
C LYS A 60 -21.80 25.98 -6.46
#